data_AF-Q82J79-F1
#
_entry.id   AF-Q82J79-F1
#
_cell.length_a   1.000
_cell.length_b   1.000
_cell.length_c   1.000
_cell.angle_alpha   90.00
_cell.angle_beta   90.00
_cell.angle_gamma   90.00
#
_symmetry.space_group_name_H-M   'P 1'
#
loop_
_entity.id
_entity.type
_entity.pdbx_description
1 polymer ?
#
loop_
_entity_poly.entity_id
_entity_poly.type
_entity_poly.pdbx_seq_one_letter_code
_entity_poly.pdbx_strand_id
1 'polypeptide(L)' 'MSALQTLAAVNIQGNLGAIGYGLAAIGPGVGVGIIFGNGTQALARQPEAAGLIRQNQILGFVLCEALALIGLVMGFVYPS' A
#
# COMPACT_ATOMS: atom_id res chain seq x y z
N MET A 1 -33.89 29.41 -2.29
CA MET A 1 -33.01 28.50 -1.53
C MET A 1 -31.90 29.35 -0.93
N SER A 2 -31.74 29.34 0.40
CA SER A 2 -30.63 30.07 1.04
C SER A 2 -29.29 29.41 0.68
N ALA A 3 -28.18 30.15 0.73
CA ALA A 3 -26.84 29.58 0.49
C ALA A 3 -26.55 28.35 1.39
N LEU A 4 -27.17 28.30 2.57
CA LEU A 4 -27.13 27.17 3.49
C LEU A 4 -27.77 25.91 2.91
N GLN A 5 -28.89 26.04 2.17
CA GLN A 5 -29.54 24.91 1.49
C GLN A 5 -28.74 24.41 0.29
N THR A 6 -28.03 25.30 -0.42
CA THR A 6 -27.11 24.92 -1.50
C THR A 6 -25.89 24.17 -0.99
N LEU A 7 -25.30 24.58 0.15
CA LEU A 7 -24.23 23.81 0.80
C LEU A 7 -24.71 22.46 1.33
N ALA A 8 -25.91 22.39 1.92
CA ALA A 8 -26.49 21.13 2.37
C ALA A 8 -26.81 20.15 1.21
N ALA A 9 -27.05 20.67 0.00
CA ALA A 9 -27.23 19.88 -1.21
C ALA A 9 -25.89 19.33 -1.76
N VAL A 10 -24.76 19.95 -1.42
CA VAL A 10 -23.41 19.40 -1.68
C VAL A 10 -23.12 18.33 -0.61
N ASN A 11 -23.71 17.14 -0.80
CA ASN A 11 -23.32 15.98 -0.02
C ASN A 11 -21.90 15.57 -0.46
N ILE A 12 -20.88 15.89 0.34
CA ILE A 12 -19.55 15.32 0.17
C ILE A 12 -19.66 13.83 0.51
N GLN A 13 -19.80 13.02 -0.52
CA GLN A 13 -19.83 11.57 -0.43
C GLN A 13 -18.40 11.06 -0.58
N GLY A 14 -17.90 10.37 0.44
CA GLY A 14 -16.55 9.82 0.47
C GLY A 14 -16.49 8.53 1.27
N ASN A 15 -15.48 7.70 1.00
CA ASN A 15 -15.26 6.45 1.70
C ASN A 15 -14.06 6.60 2.64
N LEU A 16 -14.33 6.66 3.95
CA LEU A 16 -13.28 6.77 4.98
C LEU A 16 -12.36 5.54 5.01
N GLY A 17 -12.89 4.36 4.67
CA GLY A 17 -12.12 3.13 4.52
C GLY A 17 -11.08 3.22 3.40
N ALA A 18 -11.40 3.87 2.28
CA ALA A 18 -10.46 4.10 1.19
C ALA A 18 -9.30 5.01 1.62
N ILE A 19 -9.58 6.04 2.44
CA ILE A 19 -8.55 6.91 3.03
C ILE A 19 -7.67 6.11 4.00
N GLY A 20 -8.29 5.31 4.87
CA GLY A 20 -7.57 4.45 5.83
C GLY A 20 -6.63 3.47 5.12
N TYR A 21 -7.10 2.81 4.06
CA TYR A 21 -6.26 1.92 3.25
C TYR A 21 -5.12 2.68 2.55
N GLY A 22 -5.40 3.85 1.97
CA GLY A 22 -4.38 4.68 1.34
C GLY A 22 -3.24 5.04 2.30
N LEU A 23 -3.56 5.34 3.57
CA LEU A 23 -2.56 5.60 4.61
C LEU A 23 -1.79 4.33 4.99
N ALA A 24 -2.48 3.18 5.13
CA ALA A 24 -1.84 1.91 5.43
C ALA A 24 -0.86 1.45 4.34
N ALA A 25 -1.12 1.80 3.08
CA ALA A 25 -0.29 1.42 1.93
C ALA A 25 1.02 2.21 1.80
N ILE A 26 1.20 3.34 2.52
CA ILE A 26 2.40 4.17 2.42
C ILE A 26 3.65 3.41 2.88
N GLY A 27 3.56 2.72 4.03
CA GLY A 27 4.69 1.96 4.59
C GLY A 27 5.19 0.88 3.62
N PRO A 28 4.29 0.00 3.13
CA PRO A 28 4.66 -1.00 2.14
C PRO A 28 5.15 -0.40 0.83
N GLY A 29 4.54 0.69 0.34
CA GLY A 29 5.03 1.39 -0.86
C GLY A 29 6.51 1.80 -0.77
N VAL A 30 6.94 2.34 0.38
CA VAL A 30 8.35 2.67 0.63
C VAL A 30 9.21 1.41 0.75
N GLY A 31 8.76 0.42 1.52
CA GLY A 31 9.52 -0.81 1.75
C GLY A 31 9.74 -1.62 0.46
N VAL A 32 8.72 -1.75 -0.39
CA VAL A 32 8.81 -2.37 -1.71
C VAL A 32 9.84 -1.64 -2.58
N GLY A 33 9.81 -0.30 -2.61
CA GLY A 33 10.81 0.49 -3.32
C GLY A 33 12.26 0.16 -2.90
N ILE A 34 12.49 0.03 -1.59
CA ILE A 34 13.82 -0.31 -1.04
C ILE A 34 14.21 -1.77 -1.38
N ILE A 35 13.30 -2.73 -1.18
CA ILE A 35 13.56 -4.16 -1.42
C ILE A 35 13.91 -4.40 -2.88
N PHE A 36 13.11 -3.88 -3.81
CA PHE A 36 13.33 -4.07 -5.23
C PHE A 36 14.47 -3.21 -5.76
N GLY A 37 14.66 -1.99 -5.24
CA GLY A 37 15.80 -1.14 -5.60
C GLY A 37 17.14 -1.78 -5.25
N ASN A 38 17.29 -2.28 -4.02
CA ASN A 38 18.52 -2.93 -3.57
C ASN A 38 18.71 -4.30 -4.21
N GLY A 39 17.63 -5.08 -4.35
CA GLY A 39 17.73 -6.39 -4.98
C GLY A 39 18.08 -6.32 -6.48
N THR A 40 17.62 -5.31 -7.20
CA THR A 40 18.03 -5.08 -8.60
C THR A 40 19.51 -4.72 -8.70
N GLN A 41 20.01 -3.86 -7.80
CA GLN A 41 21.45 -3.54 -7.73
C GLN A 41 22.30 -4.76 -7.37
N ALA A 42 21.82 -5.61 -6.45
CA ALA A 42 22.50 -6.86 -6.10
C ALA A 42 22.53 -7.82 -7.28
N LEU A 43 21.43 -7.96 -8.02
CA LEU A 43 21.32 -8.81 -9.20
C LEU A 43 22.26 -8.34 -10.32
N ALA A 44 22.40 -7.03 -10.51
CA ALA A 44 23.33 -6.46 -11.49
C ALA A 44 24.81 -6.72 -11.12
N ARG A 45 25.12 -6.81 -9.82
CA ARG A 45 26.48 -7.09 -9.31
C ARG A 45 26.83 -8.57 -9.28
N GLN A 46 25.87 -9.43 -9.01
CA GLN A 46 26.06 -10.88 -8.85
C GLN A 46 24.93 -11.64 -9.55
N PRO A 47 25.00 -11.78 -10.89
CA PRO A 47 23.99 -12.52 -11.65
C PRO A 47 23.97 -14.02 -11.30
N GLU A 48 25.07 -14.58 -10.81
CA GLU A 48 25.14 -15.99 -10.40
C GLU A 48 24.29 -16.27 -9.15
N ALA A 49 24.06 -15.26 -8.32
CA ALA A 49 23.23 -15.35 -7.11
C ALA A 49 21.75 -15.00 -7.37
N ALA A 50 21.31 -14.90 -8.63
CA ALA A 50 19.97 -14.42 -9.00
C ALA A 50 18.83 -15.18 -8.30
N GLY A 51 18.96 -16.50 -8.16
CA GLY A 51 17.95 -17.33 -7.49
C GLY A 51 17.75 -16.92 -6.02
N LEU A 52 18.86 -16.81 -5.28
CA LEU A 52 18.85 -16.43 -3.86
C LEU A 52 18.36 -14.99 -3.67
N ILE A 53 18.82 -14.06 -4.51
CA ILE A 53 18.41 -12.64 -4.44
C ILE A 53 16.90 -12.53 -4.66
N ARG A 54 16.35 -13.17 -5.70
CA ARG A 54 14.91 -13.15 -5.97
C ARG A 54 14.09 -13.79 -4.86
N GLN A 55 14.57 -14.91 -4.30
CA GLN A 55 13.91 -15.55 -3.16
C GLN A 55 13.81 -14.61 -1.95
N ASN A 56 14.91 -13.92 -1.62
CA ASN A 56 14.94 -12.96 -0.51
C ASN A 56 14.09 -11.72 -0.81
N GLN A 57 14.08 -11.24 -2.06
CA GLN A 57 13.21 -10.12 -2.48
C GLN A 57 11.73 -10.48 -2.31
N ILE A 58 11.31 -11.67 -2.74
CA ILE A 58 9.92 -12.11 -2.60
C ILE A 58 9.55 -12.26 -1.13
N LEU A 59 10.41 -12.88 -0.31
CA LEU A 59 10.17 -13.00 1.12
C LEU A 59 10.02 -11.62 1.79
N GLY A 60 10.93 -10.70 1.50
CA GLY A 60 10.87 -9.32 2.00
C GLY A 60 9.60 -8.60 1.54
N PHE A 61 9.22 -8.73 0.27
CA PHE A 61 8.02 -8.15 -0.30
C PHE A 61 6.75 -8.64 0.43
N VAL A 62 6.61 -9.96 0.62
CA VAL A 62 5.44 -10.53 1.29
C VAL A 62 5.34 -10.05 2.74
N LEU A 63 6.46 -9.99 3.47
CA LEU A 63 6.48 -9.49 4.83
C LEU A 63 6.16 -7.99 4.90
N CYS A 64 6.61 -7.22 3.91
CA CYS A 64 6.33 -5.79 3.80
C CYS A 64 4.85 -5.52 3.54
N GLU A 65 4.22 -6.26 2.63
CA GLU A 65 2.82 -6.11 2.25
C GLU A 65 1.82 -6.59 3.32
N ALA A 66 2.25 -7.41 4.29
CA ALA A 66 1.36 -7.97 5.30
C ALA A 66 0.52 -6.89 6.02
N LEU A 67 1.11 -5.72 6.30
CA LEU A 67 0.41 -4.63 6.98
C LEU A 67 -0.58 -3.89 6.05
N ALA A 68 -0.25 -3.69 4.77
CA ALA A 68 -1.18 -3.10 3.80
C ALA A 68 -2.39 -4.02 3.56
N LEU A 69 -2.16 -5.33 3.46
CA LEU A 69 -3.24 -6.31 3.29
C LEU A 69 -4.17 -6.36 4.50
N ILE A 70 -3.63 -6.23 5.72
CA ILE A 70 -4.47 -6.05 6.92
C ILE A 70 -5.30 -4.76 6.77
N GLY A 71 -4.68 -3.63 6.42
CA GLY A 71 -5.38 -2.36 6.20
C GLY A 71 -6.49 -2.44 5.15
N LEU A 72 -6.27 -3.18 4.06
CA LEU A 72 -7.28 -3.47 3.04
C LEU A 72 -8.47 -4.25 3.64
N VAL A 73 -8.17 -5.33 4.38
CA VAL A 73 -9.17 -6.18 5.04
C VAL A 73 -10.02 -5.39 6.04
N MET A 74 -9.44 -4.44 6.76
CA MET A 74 -10.19 -3.62 7.73
C MET A 74 -11.35 -2.85 7.09
N GLY A 75 -11.24 -2.41 5.84
CA GLY A 75 -12.33 -1.77 5.12
C GLY A 75 -13.54 -2.68 4.86
N PHE A 76 -13.32 -4.01 4.82
CA PHE A 76 -14.39 -5.00 4.73
C PHE A 76 -14.95 -5.42 6.09
N VAL A 77 -14.11 -5.41 7.14
CA VAL A 77 -14.54 -5.75 8.51
C VAL A 77 -15.38 -4.64 9.13
N TYR A 78 -15.06 -3.38 8.83
CA TYR A 78 -15.77 -2.20 9.33
C TYR A 78 -16.41 -1.44 8.15
N PRO A 79 -17.47 -1.98 7.54
CA PRO A 79 -18.19 -1.28 6.50
C PRO A 79 -18.85 -0.02 7.08
N SER A 80 -18.40 1.14 6.62
CA SER A 80 -18.93 2.47 6.93
C SER A 80 -20.24 2.74 6.23
#